data_AF-A0A261VA67-F1
#
_entry.id   AF-A0A261VA67-F1
#
_cell.length_a   1.000
_cell.length_b   1.000
_cell.length_c   1.000
_cell.angle_alpha   90.00
_cell.angle_beta   90.00
_cell.angle_gamma   90.00
#
_symmetry.space_group_name_H-M   'P 1'
#
loop_
_entity.id
_entity.type
_entity.pdbx_description
1 polymer ?
#
loop_
_entity_poly.entity_id
_entity_poly.type
_entity_poly.pdbx_seq_one_letter_code
_entity_poly.pdbx_strand_id
1 'polypeptide(L)'
;MNTPSLPPAETLRQAADRLARVRRTHEQGERGLALLMQSREAFINSLRNTGLDYAQARIKFDICLEQQRDLHSRVTRELEYAQRVYATCIASPQTTDADAGLSE
;
A
#
# COMPACT_ATOMS: atom_id res chain seq x y z
N MET A 1 -21.35 -23.51 -7.31
CA MET A 1 -21.65 -22.07 -7.46
C MET A 1 -20.63 -21.51 -8.45
N ASN A 2 -21.09 -21.14 -9.65
CA ASN A 2 -20.21 -20.66 -10.72
C ASN A 2 -20.02 -19.15 -10.51
N THR A 3 -18.90 -18.71 -9.92
CA THR A 3 -18.56 -17.28 -9.89
C THR A 3 -18.23 -16.84 -11.31
N PRO A 4 -18.99 -15.92 -11.93
CA PRO A 4 -18.66 -15.46 -13.26
C PRO A 4 -17.30 -14.76 -13.21
N SER A 5 -16.33 -15.28 -13.98
CA SER A 5 -15.05 -14.62 -14.19
C SER A 5 -15.29 -13.24 -14.79
N LEU A 6 -14.70 -12.20 -14.20
CA LEU A 6 -14.78 -10.84 -14.73
C LEU A 6 -14.17 -10.77 -16.13
N PRO A 7 -14.69 -9.90 -17.02
CA PRO A 7 -14.10 -9.71 -18.32
C PRO A 7 -12.68 -9.14 -18.17
N PRO A 8 -11.72 -9.50 -19.04
CA PRO A 8 -10.30 -9.17 -18.84
C PRO A 8 -9.99 -7.66 -18.76
N ALA A 9 -10.74 -6.83 -19.49
CA ALA A 9 -10.66 -5.37 -19.38
C ALA A 9 -11.07 -4.85 -17.98
N GLU A 10 -12.08 -5.48 -17.36
CA GLU A 10 -12.53 -5.12 -16.01
C GLU A 10 -11.51 -5.53 -14.96
N THR A 11 -10.94 -6.73 -15.09
CA THR A 11 -9.87 -7.22 -14.21
C THR A 11 -8.64 -6.30 -14.26
N LEU A 12 -8.23 -5.88 -15.46
CA LEU A 12 -7.11 -4.94 -15.63
C LEU A 12 -7.42 -3.57 -14.99
N ARG A 13 -8.63 -3.04 -15.20
CA ARG A 13 -9.06 -1.78 -14.59
C ARG A 13 -9.05 -1.84 -13.07
N GLN A 14 -9.59 -2.91 -12.48
CA GLN A 14 -9.59 -3.11 -11.03
C GLN A 14 -8.17 -3.24 -10.46
N ALA A 15 -7.26 -3.93 -11.17
CA ALA A 15 -5.86 -4.02 -10.80
C ALA A 15 -5.16 -2.65 -10.83
N ALA A 16 -5.41 -1.85 -11.88
CA ALA A 16 -4.89 -0.48 -12.01
C ALA A 16 -5.38 0.43 -10.88
N ASP A 17 -6.68 0.39 -10.58
CA ASP A 17 -7.30 1.18 -9.52
C ASP A 17 -6.76 0.81 -8.14
N ARG A 18 -6.58 -0.50 -7.89
CA ARG A 18 -5.95 -0.98 -6.66
C ARG A 18 -4.51 -0.47 -6.54
N LEU A 19 -3.72 -0.61 -7.59
CA LEU A 19 -2.34 -0.14 -7.62
C LEU A 19 -2.26 1.37 -7.35
N ALA A 20 -3.13 2.17 -7.97
CA ALA A 20 -3.18 3.62 -7.77
C ALA A 20 -3.59 4.01 -6.35
N ARG A 21 -4.51 3.28 -5.71
CA ARG A 21 -4.87 3.50 -4.30
C ARG A 21 -3.69 3.19 -3.37
N VAL A 22 -3.08 2.02 -3.51
CA VAL A 22 -1.99 1.59 -2.62
C VAL A 22 -0.75 2.47 -2.79
N ARG A 23 -0.43 2.93 -4.00
CA ARG A 23 0.64 3.93 -4.25
C ARG A 23 0.44 5.21 -3.45
N ARG A 24 -0.78 5.78 -3.49
CA ARG A 24 -1.10 7.00 -2.74
C ARG A 24 -0.96 6.78 -1.23
N THR A 25 -1.45 5.64 -0.72
CA THR A 25 -1.29 5.28 0.70
C THR A 25 0.17 5.14 1.09
N HIS A 26 0.99 4.51 0.25
CA HIS A 26 2.43 4.37 0.47
C HIS A 26 3.13 5.73 0.53
N GLU A 27 2.91 6.60 -0.46
CA GLU A 27 3.47 7.96 -0.48
C GLU A 27 3.05 8.82 0.72
N GLN A 28 1.82 8.63 1.21
CA GLN A 28 1.35 9.30 2.41
C GLN A 28 2.05 8.75 3.66
N GLY A 29 2.25 7.44 3.74
CA GLY A 29 2.98 6.79 4.83
C GLY A 29 4.44 7.24 4.93
N GLU A 30 5.15 7.29 3.80
CA GLU A 30 6.53 7.81 3.73
C GLU A 30 6.62 9.25 4.23
N ARG A 31 5.71 10.12 3.78
CA ARG A 31 5.65 11.51 4.24
C ARG A 31 5.36 11.61 5.74
N GLY A 32 4.44 10.78 6.24
CA GLY A 32 4.10 10.72 7.66
C GLY A 32 5.28 10.28 8.53
N LEU A 33 6.02 9.26 8.10
CA LEU A 33 7.23 8.79 8.78
C LEU A 33 8.33 9.86 8.81
N ALA A 34 8.57 10.52 7.68
CA ALA A 34 9.54 11.61 7.61
C ALA A 34 9.18 12.76 8.58
N LEU A 35 7.91 13.16 8.63
CA LEU A 35 7.42 14.18 9.55
C LEU A 35 7.53 13.73 11.03
N LEU A 36 7.22 12.48 11.33
CA LEU A 36 7.35 11.94 12.69
C LEU A 36 8.82 11.98 13.15
N MET A 37 9.75 11.62 12.27
CA MET A 37 11.19 11.68 12.58
C MET A 37 11.66 13.12 12.80
N GLN A 38 11.22 14.06 11.97
CA GLN A 38 11.55 15.48 12.11
C GLN A 38 10.95 16.10 13.38
N SER A 39 9.78 15.63 13.82
CA SER A 39 9.07 16.16 14.99
C SER A 39 9.47 15.52 16.32
N ARG A 40 10.49 14.66 16.36
CA ARG A 40 10.91 13.89 17.54
C ARG A 40 10.97 14.72 18.83
N GLU A 41 11.72 15.82 18.82
CA GLU A 41 11.89 16.64 20.03
C GLU A 41 10.59 17.34 20.44
N ALA A 42 9.81 17.84 19.48
CA ALA A 42 8.52 18.46 19.76
C ALA A 42 7.52 17.45 20.36
N PHE A 43 7.50 16.23 19.84
CA PHE A 43 6.66 15.14 20.34
C PHE A 43 7.06 14.73 21.76
N ILE A 44 8.36 14.51 22.00
CA ILE A 44 8.87 14.17 23.33
C ILE A 44 8.56 15.29 24.33
N ASN A 45 8.74 16.55 23.97
CA ASN A 45 8.42 17.67 24.84
C ASN A 45 6.91 17.79 25.11
N SER A 46 6.06 17.54 24.10
CA SER A 46 4.61 17.46 24.29
C SER A 46 4.22 16.40 25.33
N LEU A 47 4.81 15.20 25.25
CA LEU A 47 4.60 14.14 26.25
C LEU A 47 5.11 14.53 27.64
N ARG A 48 6.24 15.23 27.72
CA ARG A 48 6.76 15.69 29.01
C ARG A 48 5.84 16.71 29.68
N ASN A 49 5.15 17.54 28.89
CA ASN A 49 4.16 18.48 29.41
C ASN A 49 2.92 17.79 30.02
N THR A 50 2.74 16.48 29.79
CA THR A 50 1.70 15.68 30.45
C THR A 50 2.17 15.01 31.74
N GLY A 51 3.37 15.34 32.23
CA GLY A 51 3.95 14.79 33.46
C GLY A 51 4.82 13.54 33.27
N LEU A 52 5.13 13.15 32.04
CA LEU A 52 6.10 12.08 31.77
C LEU A 52 7.53 12.61 31.93
N ASP A 53 8.42 11.80 32.48
CA ASP A 53 9.85 12.10 32.40
C ASP A 53 10.38 11.91 30.96
N TYR A 54 11.60 12.38 30.70
CA TYR A 54 12.20 12.28 29.37
C TYR A 54 12.34 10.83 28.88
N ALA A 55 12.73 9.90 29.76
CA ALA A 55 12.94 8.51 29.37
C ALA A 55 11.61 7.84 28.98
N GLN A 56 10.55 8.07 29.75
CA GLN A 56 9.20 7.60 29.48
C GLN A 56 8.64 8.21 28.18
N ALA A 57 8.82 9.52 27.98
CA ALA A 57 8.39 10.20 26.76
C ALA A 57 9.13 9.68 25.52
N ARG A 58 10.44 9.44 25.64
CA ARG A 58 11.26 8.84 24.58
C ARG A 58 10.78 7.44 24.23
N ILE A 59 10.54 6.58 25.22
CA ILE A 59 10.03 5.21 24.99
C ILE A 59 8.71 5.26 24.22
N LYS A 60 7.79 6.16 24.59
CA LYS A 60 6.51 6.31 23.88
C LYS A 60 6.69 6.79 22.43
N PHE A 61 7.61 7.72 22.19
CA PHE A 61 7.96 8.13 20.82
C PHE A 61 8.52 6.95 20.02
N ASP A 62 9.46 6.19 20.59
CA ASP A 62 10.10 5.06 19.92
C ASP A 62 9.07 3.96 19.56
N ILE A 63 8.15 3.65 20.49
CA ILE A 63 7.02 2.73 20.24
C ILE A 63 6.14 3.25 19.10
N CYS A 64 5.79 4.53 19.12
CA CYS A 64 4.97 5.13 18.06
C CYS A 64 5.66 5.03 16.70
N LEU A 65 6.96 5.34 16.64
CA LEU A 65 7.76 5.26 15.42
C LEU A 65 7.84 3.83 14.88
N GLU A 66 8.05 2.84 15.76
CA GLU A 66 8.05 1.43 15.38
C GLU A 66 6.70 0.98 14.81
N GLN A 67 5.60 1.33 15.47
CA GLN A 67 4.25 1.04 14.98
C GLN A 67 3.98 1.66 13.59
N GLN A 68 4.41 2.90 13.36
CA GLN A 68 4.26 3.55 12.05
C GLN A 68 5.13 2.86 10.98
N ARG A 69 6.34 2.42 11.32
CA ARG A 69 7.20 1.65 10.40
C ARG A 69 6.60 0.30 10.05
N ASP A 70 6.02 -0.40 11.00
CA ASP A 70 5.35 -1.68 10.78
C ASP A 70 4.13 -1.52 9.87
N LEU A 71 3.32 -0.48 10.08
CA LEU A 71 2.20 -0.15 9.20
C LEU A 71 2.69 0.16 7.79
N HIS A 72 3.74 0.97 7.66
CA HIS A 72 4.31 1.31 6.35
C HIS A 72 4.88 0.08 5.63
N SER A 73 5.55 -0.83 6.35
CA SER A 73 6.06 -2.09 5.82
C SER A 73 4.94 -2.98 5.25
N ARG A 74 3.78 -3.03 5.92
CA ARG A 74 2.60 -3.75 5.39
C ARG A 74 2.10 -3.14 4.09
N VAL A 75 2.01 -1.81 4.02
CA VAL A 75 1.60 -1.08 2.80
C VAL A 75 2.63 -1.28 1.67
N THR A 76 3.92 -1.33 1.99
CA THR A 76 4.99 -1.63 1.02
C THR A 76 4.79 -3.00 0.40
N ARG A 77 4.54 -4.04 1.20
CA ARG A 77 4.25 -5.39 0.71
C ARG A 77 2.97 -5.43 -0.14
N GLU A 78 1.94 -4.67 0.25
CA GLU A 78 0.72 -4.56 -0.55
C GLU A 78 1.00 -3.88 -1.89
N LEU A 79 1.85 -2.85 -1.91
CA LEU A 79 2.24 -2.16 -3.14
C LEU A 79 2.95 -3.10 -4.09
N GLU A 80 3.94 -3.86 -3.61
CA GLU A 80 4.64 -4.87 -4.38
C GLU A 80 3.67 -5.92 -4.94
N TYR A 81 2.72 -6.38 -4.12
CA TYR A 81 1.69 -7.32 -4.56
C TYR A 81 0.80 -6.73 -5.66
N ALA A 82 0.29 -5.50 -5.47
CA ALA A 82 -0.55 -4.83 -6.45
C ALA A 82 0.18 -4.58 -7.77
N GLN A 83 1.48 -4.27 -7.71
CA GLN A 83 2.35 -4.13 -8.90
C GLN A 83 2.46 -5.47 -9.65
N ARG A 84 2.70 -6.59 -8.94
CA ARG A 84 2.76 -7.92 -9.56
C ARG A 84 1.44 -8.31 -10.20
N VAL A 85 0.31 -8.09 -9.52
CA VAL A 85 -1.03 -8.39 -10.08
C VAL A 85 -1.28 -7.58 -11.35
N TYR A 86 -1.02 -6.28 -11.32
CA TYR A 86 -1.17 -5.44 -12.50
C TYR A 86 -0.25 -5.89 -13.64
N ALA A 87 1.01 -6.22 -13.35
CA ALA A 87 1.97 -6.76 -14.31
C ALA A 87 1.47 -8.07 -14.95
N THR A 88 0.89 -8.99 -14.17
CA THR A 88 0.26 -10.20 -14.71
C THR A 88 -0.94 -9.88 -15.59
N CYS A 89 -1.78 -8.92 -15.22
CA CYS A 89 -2.94 -8.53 -16.02
C CYS A 89 -2.56 -7.90 -17.36
N ILE A 90 -1.47 -7.13 -17.43
CA ILE A 90 -0.98 -6.57 -18.71
C ILE A 90 -0.24 -7.61 -19.56
N ALA A 91 0.43 -8.59 -18.93
CA ALA A 91 1.22 -9.62 -19.60
C ALA A 91 0.40 -10.79 -20.14
N SER A 92 -0.88 -10.88 -19.77
CA SER A 92 -1.85 -11.80 -20.36
C SER A 92 -2.68 -11.08 -21.43
N PRO A 93 -2.14 -10.80 -22.63
CA PRO A 93 -2.97 -10.39 -23.74
C PRO A 93 -3.93 -11.53 -24.06
N GLN A 94 -5.17 -11.19 -24.34
CA GLN A 94 -6.19 -12.10 -24.84
C GLN A 94 -5.61 -12.92 -26.00
N THR A 95 -5.48 -14.23 -25.83
CA THR A 95 -5.53 -15.17 -26.97
C THR A 95 -6.89 -14.96 -27.62
N THR A 96 -6.90 -14.11 -28.63
CA THR A 96 -8.07 -13.81 -29.44
C THR A 96 -7.99 -14.75 -30.63
N ASP A 97 -8.32 -16.01 -30.43
CA ASP A 97 -8.81 -16.89 -31.51
C ASP A 97 -10.34 -16.86 -31.34
N ALA A 98 -11.20 -16.18 -32.10
CA ALA A 98 -11.12 -15.59 -33.43
C ALA A 98 -10.48 -16.46 -34.53
N ASP A 99 -10.64 -17.79 -34.43
CA ASP A 99 -10.74 -18.63 -35.64
C ASP A 99 -11.53 -19.92 -35.37
N ALA A 100 -12.85 -19.83 -35.45
CA ALA A 100 -13.72 -20.99 -35.65
C ALA A 100 -14.93 -20.53 -36.48
N GLY A 101 -14.65 -20.03 -37.67
CA GLY A 101 -15.67 -19.54 -38.59
C GLY A 101 -15.10 -19.33 -39.99
N LEU A 102 -14.77 -20.43 -40.67
CA LEU A 102 -15.09 -20.73 -42.08
C LEU A 102 -14.16 -21.84 -42.58
N SER A 103 -14.71 -23.01 -42.89
CA SER A 103 -14.40 -23.79 -44.11
C SER A 103 -15.45 -24.89 -44.27
N GLU A 104 -16.28 -24.67 -45.29
CA GLU A 104 -17.10 -25.58 -46.14
C GLU A 104 -18.01 -26.64 -45.52
#